data_AF-A0A5J6STQ7-F1
#
_entry.id   AF-A0A5J6STQ7-F1
#
_cell.length_a   1.000
_cell.length_b   1.000
_cell.length_c   1.000
_cell.angle_alpha   90.00
_cell.angle_beta   90.00
_cell.angle_gamma   90.00
#
_symmetry.space_group_name_H-M   'P 1'
#
loop_
_entity.id
_entity.type
_entity.pdbx_description
1 polymer ?
#
loop_
_entity_poly.entity_id
_entity_poly.type
_entity_poly.pdbx_seq_one_letter_code
_entity_poly.pdbx_strand_id
1 'polypeptide(L)'
;MKKHLILLLILCFTLVGCKQKEDAVKGGIDKKGFITKIYSKGNRILVDDVDTGLIWMAMPDNGEIENYEEGQEVVIWINGGIDESYPAKAKALNIENSNGNQSQSSLPKFIFKNEKFPPSINCFVKINDIRYEMTKGNSKWKNENESVQTDAASPTQIAESFKVIAVEPNNKITIEIEQNPNLSVYLWDSEEDEVTFEKKQITVPTNQGRYIYEVVAKWSNGEVSYTFVVEVK
;
A
#
# COMPACT_ATOMS: atom_id res chain seq x y z
N MET A 1 78.86 12.93 -27.67
CA MET A 1 78.61 14.34 -28.07
C MET A 1 77.15 14.49 -28.49
N LYS A 2 76.44 15.48 -27.89
CA LYS A 2 75.18 16.16 -28.30
C LYS A 2 73.91 15.28 -28.36
N LYS A 3 72.96 15.35 -27.40
CA LYS A 3 72.01 16.41 -26.98
C LYS A 3 70.96 16.79 -28.04
N HIS A 4 69.70 16.42 -27.72
CA HIS A 4 68.37 16.99 -28.01
C HIS A 4 68.07 17.68 -29.36
N LEU A 5 66.96 17.29 -30.00
CA LEU A 5 65.88 18.25 -30.33
C LEU A 5 64.52 17.55 -30.53
N ILE A 6 63.55 18.01 -29.74
CA ILE A 6 62.11 17.74 -29.74
C ILE A 6 61.47 18.49 -30.92
N LEU A 7 60.51 17.90 -31.68
CA LEU A 7 59.25 18.57 -32.05
C LEU A 7 58.27 17.70 -32.90
N LEU A 8 57.01 17.69 -32.46
CA LEU A 8 55.75 17.69 -33.23
C LEU A 8 55.52 16.68 -34.39
N LEU A 9 54.61 15.72 -34.18
CA LEU A 9 53.26 15.77 -34.77
C LEU A 9 52.34 14.71 -34.12
N ILE A 10 51.86 14.99 -32.92
CA ILE A 10 50.68 14.33 -32.36
C ILE A 10 49.50 15.18 -32.81
N LEU A 11 48.81 14.77 -33.88
CA LEU A 11 47.51 15.34 -34.23
C LEU A 11 46.66 14.32 -34.99
N CYS A 12 45.41 14.20 -34.54
CA CYS A 12 44.29 13.48 -35.15
C CYS A 12 44.24 11.95 -34.98
N PHE A 13 44.00 11.51 -33.75
CA PHE A 13 42.80 10.71 -33.52
C PHE A 13 41.99 11.40 -32.43
N THR A 14 41.17 12.35 -32.87
CA THR A 14 40.11 12.91 -32.04
C THR A 14 39.26 11.76 -31.56
N LEU A 15 39.27 11.61 -30.24
CA LEU A 15 38.32 10.89 -29.41
C LEU A 15 36.94 10.79 -30.08
N VAL A 16 36.70 9.68 -30.79
CA VAL A 16 35.37 9.08 -30.76
C VAL A 16 35.28 8.51 -29.36
N GLY A 17 34.95 9.39 -28.40
CA GLY A 17 34.39 8.96 -27.15
C GLY A 17 33.08 8.28 -27.50
N CYS A 18 33.13 6.97 -27.75
CA CYS A 18 32.01 6.13 -27.41
C CYS A 18 31.73 6.47 -25.94
N LYS A 19 30.72 7.32 -25.70
CA LYS A 19 29.99 7.26 -24.45
C LYS A 19 29.44 5.84 -24.42
N GLN A 20 30.23 4.91 -23.88
CA GLN A 20 29.68 3.72 -23.30
C GLN A 20 28.66 4.28 -22.30
N LYS A 21 27.38 4.14 -22.65
CA LYS A 21 26.37 3.97 -21.61
C LYS A 21 26.95 2.85 -20.78
N GLU A 22 27.44 3.17 -19.60
CA GLU A 22 27.53 2.19 -18.55
C GLU A 22 26.09 1.71 -18.39
N ASP A 23 25.79 0.57 -19.02
CA ASP A 23 24.64 -0.21 -18.62
C ASP A 23 24.92 -0.53 -17.16
N ALA A 24 24.31 0.24 -16.28
CA ALA A 24 24.46 0.09 -14.85
C ALA A 24 24.15 -1.37 -14.55
N VAL A 25 25.19 -2.10 -14.13
CA VAL A 25 25.07 -3.51 -13.76
C VAL A 25 24.02 -3.55 -12.67
N LYS A 26 22.84 -4.09 -12.97
CA LYS A 26 21.76 -4.24 -11.99
C LYS A 26 22.28 -5.09 -10.85
N GLY A 27 22.67 -4.45 -9.76
CA GLY A 27 23.06 -5.09 -8.51
C GLY A 27 21.85 -5.70 -7.80
N GLY A 28 22.05 -6.11 -6.54
CA GLY A 28 20.95 -6.50 -5.66
C GLY A 28 19.86 -5.43 -5.58
N ILE A 29 18.64 -5.85 -5.27
CA ILE A 29 17.50 -4.94 -5.08
C ILE A 29 17.80 -4.05 -3.87
N ASP A 30 17.67 -2.72 -4.02
CA ASP A 30 17.96 -1.77 -2.92
C ASP A 30 16.74 -1.57 -2.01
N LYS A 31 15.53 -1.49 -2.60
CA LYS A 31 14.26 -1.34 -1.86
C LYS A 31 13.12 -2.11 -2.49
N LYS A 32 12.13 -2.49 -1.67
CA LYS A 32 10.91 -3.14 -2.10
C LYS A 32 9.73 -2.66 -1.26
N GLY A 33 8.70 -2.15 -1.91
CA GLY A 33 7.56 -1.58 -1.19
C GLY A 33 6.37 -1.27 -2.08
N PHE A 34 5.32 -0.71 -1.47
CA PHE A 34 4.08 -0.36 -2.15
C PHE A 34 4.04 1.12 -2.49
N ILE A 35 3.61 1.45 -3.71
CA ILE A 35 3.32 2.84 -4.08
C ILE A 35 2.11 3.30 -3.28
N THR A 36 2.27 4.33 -2.45
CA THR A 36 1.18 4.90 -1.65
C THR A 36 0.63 6.18 -2.24
N LYS A 37 1.43 6.93 -3.00
CA LYS A 37 1.01 8.14 -3.73
C LYS A 37 1.79 8.34 -5.02
N ILE A 38 1.16 8.88 -6.06
CA ILE A 38 1.82 9.29 -7.31
C ILE A 38 1.75 10.81 -7.47
N TYR A 39 2.89 11.44 -7.77
CA TYR A 39 2.96 12.88 -8.04
C TYR A 39 3.52 13.16 -9.44
N SER A 40 2.67 13.01 -10.46
CA SER A 40 3.04 13.11 -11.88
C SER A 40 3.70 14.44 -12.25
N LYS A 41 3.25 15.56 -11.70
CA LYS A 41 3.84 16.89 -11.96
C LYS A 41 5.30 17.03 -11.52
N GLY A 42 5.71 16.28 -10.48
CA GLY A 42 7.08 16.28 -9.98
C GLY A 42 7.84 15.00 -10.29
N ASN A 43 7.31 14.16 -11.19
CA ASN A 43 7.88 12.90 -11.63
C ASN A 43 8.46 12.06 -10.48
N ARG A 44 7.63 11.81 -9.46
CA ARG A 44 8.02 11.04 -8.26
C ARG A 44 6.84 10.25 -7.71
N ILE A 45 7.16 9.14 -7.04
CA ILE A 45 6.21 8.26 -6.35
C ILE A 45 6.58 8.20 -4.86
N LEU A 46 5.59 8.01 -4.00
CA LEU A 46 5.80 7.73 -2.58
C LEU A 46 5.69 6.22 -2.39
N VAL A 47 6.71 5.61 -1.79
CA VAL A 47 6.77 4.16 -1.59
C VAL A 47 6.85 3.86 -0.11
N ASP A 48 6.04 2.93 0.38
CA ASP A 48 6.11 2.38 1.73
C ASP A 48 6.95 1.11 1.71
N ASP A 49 8.21 1.24 2.13
CA ASP A 49 9.21 0.17 2.25
C ASP A 49 9.24 -0.33 3.70
N VAL A 50 9.26 -1.64 3.90
CA VAL A 50 9.11 -2.23 5.25
C VAL A 50 10.23 -1.84 6.22
N ASP A 51 11.43 -1.58 5.70
CA ASP A 51 12.61 -1.29 6.52
C ASP A 51 12.78 0.22 6.75
N THR A 52 12.41 1.04 5.77
CA THR A 52 12.70 2.49 5.74
C THR A 52 11.44 3.35 5.99
N GLY A 53 10.25 2.76 5.90
CA GLY A 53 8.99 3.47 5.88
C GLY A 53 8.78 4.24 4.57
N LEU A 54 8.20 5.43 4.66
CA LEU A 54 7.84 6.24 3.49
C LEU A 54 9.06 6.89 2.82
N ILE A 55 9.23 6.64 1.52
CA ILE A 55 10.29 7.21 0.68
C ILE A 55 9.68 7.90 -0.54
N TRP A 56 9.97 9.19 -0.72
CA TRP A 56 9.78 9.87 -2.01
C TRP A 56 10.87 9.44 -2.99
N MET A 57 10.46 8.72 -4.03
CA MET A 57 11.32 8.24 -5.08
C MET A 57 11.16 9.10 -6.34
N ALA A 58 12.20 9.83 -6.71
CA ALA A 58 12.26 10.49 -8.01
C ALA A 58 12.43 9.44 -9.12
N MET A 59 11.65 9.57 -10.19
CA MET A 59 11.65 8.62 -11.30
C MET A 59 13.01 8.62 -12.02
N PRO A 60 13.42 7.47 -12.60
CA PRO A 60 14.63 7.41 -13.41
C PRO A 60 14.48 8.25 -14.68
N ASP A 61 15.59 8.65 -15.29
CA ASP A 61 15.58 9.60 -16.42
C ASP A 61 14.79 9.10 -17.65
N ASN A 62 14.61 7.79 -17.78
CA ASN A 62 13.79 7.16 -18.84
C ASN A 62 12.52 6.48 -18.29
N GLY A 63 12.16 6.72 -17.03
CA GLY A 63 10.99 6.13 -16.39
C GLY A 63 9.72 6.91 -16.72
N GLU A 64 8.72 6.22 -17.26
CA GLU A 64 7.39 6.78 -17.49
C GLU A 64 6.52 6.53 -16.25
N ILE A 65 6.15 7.60 -15.54
CA ILE A 65 5.36 7.49 -14.30
C ILE A 65 3.95 6.95 -14.54
N GLU A 66 3.45 7.05 -15.77
CA GLU A 66 2.15 6.54 -16.19
C GLU A 66 2.08 5.00 -16.16
N ASN A 67 3.23 4.31 -16.10
CA ASN A 67 3.30 2.85 -16.00
C ASN A 67 3.12 2.32 -14.56
N TYR A 68 2.74 3.19 -13.63
CA TYR A 68 2.63 2.88 -12.21
C TYR A 68 1.28 3.31 -11.65
N GLU A 69 0.78 2.53 -10.70
CA GLU A 69 -0.48 2.77 -10.02
C GLU A 69 -0.29 2.80 -8.50
N GLU A 70 -1.14 3.54 -7.80
CA GLU A 70 -1.18 3.47 -6.34
C GLU A 70 -1.59 2.07 -5.89
N GLY A 71 -0.97 1.58 -4.81
CA GLY A 71 -1.07 0.21 -4.34
C GLY A 71 -0.18 -0.79 -5.05
N GLN A 72 0.55 -0.42 -6.11
CA GLN A 72 1.46 -1.33 -6.82
C GLN A 72 2.71 -1.66 -5.99
N GLU A 73 3.10 -2.94 -5.93
CA GLU A 73 4.38 -3.35 -5.34
C GLU A 73 5.51 -3.19 -6.35
N VAL A 74 6.57 -2.49 -5.96
CA VAL A 74 7.72 -2.21 -6.81
C VAL A 74 9.02 -2.64 -6.14
N VAL A 75 9.96 -3.07 -6.96
CA VAL A 75 11.37 -3.21 -6.60
C VAL A 75 12.14 -2.04 -7.20
N ILE A 76 13.03 -1.46 -6.40
CA ILE A 76 13.69 -0.21 -6.74
C ILE A 76 15.19 -0.39 -6.58
N TRP A 77 15.92 0.05 -7.60
CA TRP A 77 17.34 0.28 -7.53
C TRP A 77 17.59 1.77 -7.35
N ILE A 78 18.45 2.14 -6.41
CA ILE A 78 18.68 3.53 -6.02
C ILE A 78 19.95 4.03 -6.70
N ASN A 79 19.85 5.22 -7.29
CA ASN A 79 20.98 5.96 -7.81
C ASN A 79 21.55 6.86 -6.71
N GLY A 80 22.56 6.36 -5.99
CA GLY A 80 23.25 7.08 -4.92
C GLY A 80 22.72 6.75 -3.53
N GLY A 81 22.72 7.74 -2.63
CA GLY A 81 22.29 7.57 -1.24
C GLY A 81 20.80 7.91 -1.02
N ILE A 82 20.29 7.54 0.15
CA ILE A 82 18.98 7.95 0.66
C ILE A 82 19.18 9.15 1.58
N ASP A 83 18.42 10.22 1.36
CA ASP A 83 18.28 11.33 2.29
C ASP A 83 17.35 10.89 3.44
N GLU A 84 17.91 10.82 4.65
CA GLU A 84 17.26 10.35 5.89
C GLU A 84 16.23 11.35 6.49
N SER A 85 15.74 12.31 5.70
CA SER A 85 14.56 13.11 6.08
C SER A 85 13.28 12.26 6.18
N TYR A 86 12.17 12.84 6.64
CA TYR A 86 10.88 12.16 6.70
C TYR A 86 9.77 12.92 5.95
N PRO A 87 9.11 12.31 4.94
CA PRO A 87 9.48 11.03 4.30
C PRO A 87 10.91 11.09 3.72
N ALA A 88 11.58 9.94 3.69
CA ALA A 88 12.92 9.80 3.13
C ALA A 88 12.90 10.15 1.64
N LYS A 89 14.06 10.46 1.05
CA LYS A 89 14.12 10.82 -0.38
C LYS A 89 15.25 10.10 -1.08
N ALA A 90 14.98 9.64 -2.29
CA ALA A 90 15.96 9.00 -3.14
C ALA A 90 15.67 9.23 -4.62
N LYS A 91 16.67 9.01 -5.47
CA LYS A 91 16.50 8.93 -6.93
C LYS A 91 16.56 7.47 -7.35
N ALA A 92 15.57 7.00 -8.10
CA ALA A 92 15.63 5.66 -8.66
C ALA A 92 16.63 5.63 -9.83
N LEU A 93 17.48 4.61 -9.84
CA LEU A 93 18.18 4.15 -11.02
C LEU A 93 17.21 3.39 -11.93
N ASN A 94 16.37 2.55 -11.33
CA ASN A 94 15.35 1.76 -12.02
C ASN A 94 14.22 1.42 -11.05
N ILE A 95 13.01 1.28 -11.58
CA ILE A 95 11.84 0.84 -10.83
C ILE A 95 11.22 -0.27 -11.68
N GLU A 96 10.95 -1.42 -11.09
CA GLU A 96 10.25 -2.50 -11.76
C GLU A 96 9.04 -2.89 -10.93
N ASN A 97 7.97 -3.28 -11.61
CA ASN A 97 6.91 -4.03 -10.96
C ASN A 97 7.55 -5.32 -10.42
N SER A 98 7.33 -5.63 -9.14
CA SER A 98 7.85 -6.88 -8.55
C SER A 98 7.29 -8.12 -9.26
N ASN A 99 6.24 -7.97 -10.07
CA ASN A 99 5.64 -9.01 -10.91
C ASN A 99 6.03 -8.80 -12.37
N GLY A 100 7.13 -9.41 -12.82
CA GLY A 100 7.44 -9.50 -14.24
C GLY A 100 6.32 -10.23 -14.98
N ASN A 101 5.67 -9.55 -15.93
CA ASN A 101 4.68 -10.09 -16.87
C ASN A 101 3.69 -11.12 -16.29
N GLN A 102 3.01 -10.82 -15.18
CA GLN A 102 1.63 -11.24 -14.92
C GLN A 102 0.96 -10.20 -14.04
N SER A 103 -0.23 -9.75 -14.45
CA SER A 103 -1.13 -8.94 -13.62
C SER A 103 -1.51 -9.76 -12.39
N GLN A 104 -0.72 -9.65 -11.33
CA GLN A 104 -0.94 -10.32 -10.06
C GLN A 104 -1.25 -9.25 -9.02
N SER A 105 -2.51 -9.24 -8.58
CA SER A 105 -3.10 -8.31 -7.61
C SER A 105 -2.13 -8.02 -6.46
N SER A 106 -1.91 -6.73 -6.17
CA SER A 106 -1.10 -6.22 -5.05
C SER A 106 -1.67 -6.54 -3.67
N LEU A 107 -2.84 -7.17 -3.61
CA LEU A 107 -3.45 -7.58 -2.36
C LEU A 107 -2.82 -8.88 -1.83
N PRO A 108 -2.63 -8.99 -0.50
CA PRO A 108 -2.20 -10.25 0.11
C PRO A 108 -3.17 -11.38 -0.27
N LYS A 109 -2.65 -12.59 -0.50
CA LYS A 109 -3.50 -13.76 -0.81
C LYS A 109 -3.97 -14.42 0.49
N PHE A 110 -5.26 -14.68 0.61
CA PHE A 110 -5.81 -15.46 1.72
C PHE A 110 -5.45 -16.94 1.57
N ILE A 111 -4.96 -17.55 2.65
CA ILE A 111 -4.53 -18.95 2.70
C ILE A 111 -5.63 -19.80 3.34
N PHE A 112 -6.30 -20.63 2.54
CA PHE A 112 -7.30 -21.60 3.00
C PHE A 112 -6.61 -22.81 3.65
N LYS A 113 -6.34 -22.77 4.97
CA LYS A 113 -5.69 -23.88 5.69
C LYS A 113 -6.71 -24.96 6.09
N ASN A 114 -7.10 -25.83 5.16
CA ASN A 114 -8.11 -26.89 5.38
C ASN A 114 -9.47 -26.38 5.90
N GLU A 115 -9.75 -25.10 5.69
CA GLU A 115 -11.01 -24.49 6.08
C GLU A 115 -12.11 -24.79 5.07
N LYS A 116 -13.36 -24.80 5.53
CA LYS A 116 -14.52 -24.85 4.64
C LYS A 116 -14.50 -23.62 3.75
N PHE A 117 -14.88 -23.79 2.48
CA PHE A 117 -15.09 -22.69 1.56
C PHE A 117 -16.58 -22.31 1.52
N PRO A 118 -16.94 -21.01 1.59
CA PRO A 118 -16.06 -19.86 1.86
C PRO A 118 -15.54 -19.86 3.32
N PRO A 119 -14.41 -19.17 3.60
CA PRO A 119 -13.80 -19.15 4.92
C PRO A 119 -14.67 -18.39 5.93
N SER A 120 -14.55 -18.78 7.19
CA SER A 120 -15.27 -18.19 8.31
C SER A 120 -14.34 -17.29 9.12
N ILE A 121 -14.13 -16.08 8.62
CA ILE A 121 -13.26 -15.09 9.24
C ILE A 121 -14.08 -14.24 10.22
N ASN A 122 -13.55 -14.07 11.42
CA ASN A 122 -14.07 -13.13 12.40
C ASN A 122 -13.20 -11.87 12.42
N CYS A 123 -13.84 -10.73 12.66
CA CYS A 123 -13.17 -9.44 12.73
C CYS A 123 -13.65 -8.70 13.97
N PHE A 124 -12.70 -8.09 14.69
CA PHE A 124 -12.96 -7.45 15.97
C PHE A 124 -12.47 -6.00 15.94
N VAL A 125 -13.17 -5.16 16.68
CA VAL A 125 -12.64 -3.86 17.09
C VAL A 125 -12.18 -3.93 18.53
N LYS A 126 -11.01 -3.36 18.81
CA LYS A 126 -10.44 -3.22 20.14
C LYS A 126 -10.47 -1.76 20.58
N ILE A 127 -11.11 -1.48 21.71
CA ILE A 127 -11.28 -0.15 22.29
C ILE A 127 -10.99 -0.25 23.78
N ASN A 128 -10.02 0.52 24.28
CA ASN A 128 -9.59 0.50 25.70
C ASN A 128 -9.37 -0.93 26.24
N ASP A 129 -8.67 -1.75 25.46
CA ASP A 129 -8.39 -3.18 25.73
C ASP A 129 -9.60 -4.13 25.73
N ILE A 130 -10.80 -3.65 25.47
CA ILE A 130 -12.01 -4.47 25.30
C ILE A 130 -12.20 -4.79 23.82
N ARG A 131 -12.44 -6.07 23.51
CA ARG A 131 -12.70 -6.56 22.15
C ARG A 131 -14.20 -6.68 21.92
N TYR A 132 -14.68 -6.16 20.79
CA TYR A 132 -16.06 -6.26 20.34
C TYR A 132 -16.08 -6.93 18.97
N GLU A 133 -16.92 -7.94 18.84
CA GLU A 133 -17.15 -8.60 17.55
C GLU A 133 -17.98 -7.71 16.65
N MET A 134 -17.61 -7.66 15.38
CA MET A 134 -18.37 -6.94 14.35
C MET A 134 -19.32 -7.89 13.63
N THR A 135 -20.39 -7.34 13.07
CA THR A 135 -21.34 -8.15 12.29
C THR A 135 -20.84 -8.25 10.85
N LYS A 136 -20.69 -9.47 10.34
CA LYS A 136 -20.28 -9.74 8.96
C LYS A 136 -21.34 -9.27 7.97
N GLY A 137 -20.91 -8.50 6.98
CA GLY A 137 -21.70 -8.04 5.84
C GLY A 137 -21.41 -8.84 4.57
N ASN A 138 -21.31 -8.15 3.45
CA ASN A 138 -21.10 -8.77 2.16
C ASN A 138 -19.73 -9.43 2.08
N SER A 139 -19.64 -10.54 1.35
CA SER A 139 -18.38 -11.23 1.12
C SER A 139 -18.34 -11.85 -0.26
N LYS A 140 -17.13 -11.91 -0.80
CA LYS A 140 -16.82 -12.53 -2.08
C LYS A 140 -15.55 -13.35 -1.91
N TRP A 141 -15.57 -14.60 -2.32
CA TRP A 141 -14.42 -15.49 -2.20
C TRP A 141 -14.21 -16.24 -3.51
N LYS A 142 -12.95 -16.44 -3.87
CA LYS A 142 -12.55 -17.23 -5.02
C LYS A 142 -11.41 -18.18 -4.66
N ASN A 143 -11.56 -19.45 -5.02
CA ASN A 143 -10.46 -20.40 -5.06
C ASN A 143 -10.27 -20.89 -6.51
N GLU A 144 -9.49 -21.95 -6.73
CA GLU A 144 -9.22 -22.48 -8.08
C GLU A 144 -10.47 -23.10 -8.73
N ASN A 145 -11.41 -23.60 -7.94
CA ASN A 145 -12.54 -24.41 -8.40
C ASN A 145 -13.88 -23.66 -8.37
N GLU A 146 -14.02 -22.65 -7.51
CA GLU A 146 -15.31 -22.03 -7.23
C GLU A 146 -15.18 -20.54 -6.81
N SER A 147 -16.30 -19.84 -6.97
CA SER A 147 -16.47 -18.44 -6.55
C SER A 147 -17.81 -18.33 -5.85
N VAL A 148 -17.83 -17.72 -4.66
CA VAL A 148 -19.03 -17.50 -3.86
C VAL A 148 -19.14 -16.02 -3.54
N GLN A 149 -20.35 -15.48 -3.62
CA GLN A 149 -20.69 -14.13 -3.19
C GLN A 149 -21.97 -14.20 -2.37
N THR A 150 -22.00 -13.47 -1.26
CA THR A 150 -23.19 -13.36 -0.41
C THR A 150 -23.99 -12.11 -0.78
N ASP A 151 -25.28 -12.14 -0.47
CA ASP A 151 -26.17 -10.98 -0.46
C ASP A 151 -26.60 -10.74 1.00
N ALA A 152 -25.76 -10.01 1.73
CA ALA A 152 -25.95 -9.69 3.14
C ALA A 152 -26.61 -8.31 3.29
N ALA A 153 -27.20 -8.08 4.46
CA ALA A 153 -27.77 -6.78 4.81
C ALA A 153 -26.73 -5.64 4.68
N SER A 154 -27.17 -4.45 4.28
CA SER A 154 -26.32 -3.26 4.19
C SER A 154 -25.80 -2.83 5.57
N PRO A 155 -24.73 -2.02 5.66
CA PRO A 155 -24.25 -1.50 6.93
C PRO A 155 -25.32 -0.77 7.73
N THR A 156 -26.19 0.00 7.08
CA THR A 156 -27.32 0.69 7.72
C THR A 156 -28.35 -0.28 8.30
N GLN A 157 -28.71 -1.34 7.58
CA GLN A 157 -29.63 -2.39 8.04
C GLN A 157 -29.03 -3.20 9.20
N ILE A 158 -27.75 -3.58 9.10
CA ILE A 158 -27.03 -4.26 10.18
C ILE A 158 -27.03 -3.40 11.44
N ALA A 159 -26.79 -2.10 11.30
CA ALA A 159 -26.71 -1.17 12.41
C ALA A 159 -28.02 -1.07 13.22
N GLU A 160 -29.19 -1.28 12.62
CA GLU A 160 -30.50 -1.22 13.31
C GLU A 160 -30.61 -2.20 14.47
N SER A 161 -29.93 -3.36 14.36
CA SER A 161 -29.95 -4.42 15.37
C SER A 161 -28.61 -4.59 16.12
N PHE A 162 -27.60 -3.80 15.75
CA PHE A 162 -26.27 -3.89 16.34
C PHE A 162 -26.26 -3.37 17.79
N LYS A 163 -25.58 -4.08 18.68
CA LYS A 163 -25.36 -3.63 20.07
C LYS A 163 -24.34 -2.50 20.09
N VAL A 164 -24.82 -1.27 20.18
CA VAL A 164 -24.03 -0.04 20.18
C VAL A 164 -22.91 -0.06 21.23
N ILE A 165 -21.71 0.36 20.83
CA ILE A 165 -20.54 0.47 21.69
C ILE A 165 -20.41 1.93 22.15
N ALA A 166 -20.58 2.18 23.44
CA ALA A 166 -20.38 3.52 24.01
C ALA A 166 -18.89 3.85 24.09
N VAL A 167 -18.51 5.03 23.57
CA VAL A 167 -17.12 5.49 23.51
C VAL A 167 -17.03 6.97 23.89
N GLU A 168 -15.85 7.38 24.32
CA GLU A 168 -15.51 8.79 24.55
C GLU A 168 -14.95 9.41 23.25
N PRO A 169 -15.12 10.73 23.08
CA PRO A 169 -14.47 11.48 22.00
C PRO A 169 -12.96 11.19 21.91
N ASN A 170 -12.44 11.09 20.68
CA ASN A 170 -11.02 10.83 20.38
C ASN A 170 -10.48 9.46 20.83
N ASN A 171 -11.32 8.54 21.30
CA ASN A 171 -10.86 7.16 21.53
C ASN A 171 -10.26 6.57 20.25
N LYS A 172 -9.25 5.70 20.43
CA LYS A 172 -8.63 4.97 19.34
C LYS A 172 -9.27 3.59 19.23
N ILE A 173 -9.70 3.26 18.02
CA ILE A 173 -10.25 1.94 17.69
C ILE A 173 -9.21 1.22 16.86
N THR A 174 -8.80 0.03 17.29
CA THR A 174 -7.89 -0.83 16.51
C THR A 174 -8.69 -1.96 15.87
N ILE A 175 -8.43 -2.24 14.60
CA ILE A 175 -9.05 -3.37 13.88
C ILE A 175 -8.17 -4.60 13.98
N GLU A 176 -8.76 -5.72 14.41
CA GLU A 176 -8.10 -7.01 14.51
C GLU A 176 -8.77 -8.02 13.57
N ILE A 177 -7.99 -8.47 12.59
CA ILE A 177 -8.39 -9.51 11.63
C ILE A 177 -7.18 -10.35 11.27
N GLU A 178 -7.42 -11.65 11.07
CA GLU A 178 -6.38 -12.60 10.69
C GLU A 178 -5.91 -12.40 9.24
N GLN A 179 -4.77 -13.01 8.90
CA GLN A 179 -4.21 -13.05 7.54
C GLN A 179 -3.96 -11.67 6.90
N ASN A 180 -3.85 -10.61 7.70
CA ASN A 180 -3.38 -9.28 7.33
C ASN A 180 -3.90 -8.77 5.97
N PRO A 181 -5.22 -8.62 5.79
CA PRO A 181 -5.80 -8.02 4.59
C PRO A 181 -5.37 -6.57 4.42
N ASN A 182 -5.55 -6.05 3.22
CA ASN A 182 -5.68 -4.62 3.03
C ASN A 182 -7.04 -4.17 3.60
N LEU A 183 -7.04 -3.09 4.38
CA LEU A 183 -8.21 -2.62 5.11
C LEU A 183 -8.60 -1.21 4.65
N SER A 184 -9.88 -1.05 4.34
CA SER A 184 -10.52 0.25 4.15
C SER A 184 -11.61 0.43 5.20
N VAL A 185 -11.84 1.66 5.64
CA VAL A 185 -12.88 1.98 6.62
C VAL A 185 -13.73 3.13 6.11
N TYR A 186 -15.03 2.90 6.07
CA TYR A 186 -16.03 3.87 5.64
C TYR A 186 -16.89 4.28 6.83
N LEU A 187 -17.16 5.58 6.95
CA LEU A 187 -18.18 6.09 7.85
C LEU A 187 -19.46 6.26 7.04
N TRP A 188 -20.50 5.55 7.45
CA TRP A 188 -21.80 5.62 6.81
C TRP A 188 -22.61 6.74 7.46
N ASP A 189 -22.49 7.96 6.89
CA ASP A 189 -23.43 9.06 7.11
C ASP A 189 -24.31 9.31 5.85
N SER A 190 -24.90 10.50 5.70
CA SER A 190 -25.67 10.85 4.49
C SER A 190 -24.82 10.90 3.21
N GLU A 191 -23.49 10.99 3.33
CA GLU A 191 -22.49 10.88 2.27
C GLU A 191 -21.42 9.84 2.71
N GLU A 192 -21.04 8.91 1.83
CA GLU A 192 -20.03 7.89 2.13
C GLU A 192 -18.63 8.54 2.19
N ASP A 193 -18.17 8.91 3.37
CA ASP A 193 -16.83 9.46 3.58
C ASP A 193 -15.83 8.36 3.99
N GLU A 194 -14.74 8.24 3.22
CA GLU A 194 -13.59 7.42 3.60
C GLU A 194 -12.89 8.05 4.81
N VAL A 195 -12.71 7.26 5.88
CA VAL A 195 -12.11 7.76 7.12
C VAL A 195 -10.60 7.63 7.03
N THR A 196 -9.87 8.69 7.43
CA THR A 196 -8.41 8.63 7.57
C THR A 196 -8.01 7.46 8.46
N PHE A 197 -7.44 6.42 7.83
CA PHE A 197 -7.10 5.15 8.44
C PHE A 197 -5.58 4.99 8.45
N GLU A 198 -4.95 5.38 9.56
CA GLU A 198 -3.50 5.25 9.74
C GLU A 198 -3.19 4.12 10.73
N LYS A 199 -2.22 3.26 10.40
CA LYS A 199 -1.71 2.19 11.30
C LYS A 199 -2.78 1.23 11.84
N LYS A 200 -3.81 0.93 11.03
CA LYS A 200 -4.97 0.11 11.43
C LYS A 200 -5.81 0.70 12.58
N GLN A 201 -5.72 2.01 12.78
CA GLN A 201 -6.44 2.72 13.82
C GLN A 201 -7.37 3.77 13.25
N ILE A 202 -8.54 3.88 13.86
CA ILE A 202 -9.52 4.93 13.61
C ILE A 202 -9.56 5.81 14.86
N THR A 203 -9.71 7.12 14.66
CA THR A 203 -9.98 8.05 15.76
C THR A 203 -11.47 8.35 15.77
N VAL A 204 -12.12 8.11 16.90
CA VAL A 204 -13.53 8.42 17.10
C VAL A 204 -13.76 9.94 16.96
N PRO A 205 -14.82 10.37 16.24
CA PRO A 205 -15.19 11.78 16.11
C PRO A 205 -15.32 12.49 17.45
N THR A 206 -15.13 13.80 17.44
CA THR A 206 -15.29 14.64 18.63
C THR A 206 -16.75 14.95 18.94
N ASN A 207 -17.60 14.91 17.92
CA ASN A 207 -19.01 15.29 18.06
C ASN A 207 -19.78 14.13 18.67
N GLN A 208 -20.68 14.44 19.60
CA GLN A 208 -21.63 13.48 20.13
C GLN A 208 -22.54 12.98 19.01
N GLY A 209 -22.82 11.69 19.02
CA GLY A 209 -23.68 11.09 18.00
C GLY A 209 -23.44 9.60 17.81
N ARG A 210 -24.29 9.04 16.95
CA ARG A 210 -24.25 7.63 16.56
C ARG A 210 -23.55 7.51 15.21
N TYR A 211 -22.52 6.67 15.15
CA TYR A 211 -21.67 6.49 13.97
C TYR A 211 -21.67 5.03 13.55
N ILE A 212 -21.95 4.80 12.26
CA ILE A 212 -21.95 3.48 11.64
C ILE A 212 -20.66 3.36 10.84
N TYR A 213 -19.84 2.37 11.16
CA TYR A 213 -18.60 2.10 10.45
C TYR A 213 -18.72 0.80 9.67
N GLU A 214 -18.18 0.81 8.46
CA GLU A 214 -17.91 -0.41 7.70
C GLU A 214 -16.40 -0.59 7.53
N VAL A 215 -15.94 -1.79 7.85
CA VAL A 215 -14.57 -2.24 7.62
C VAL A 215 -14.59 -3.21 6.45
N VAL A 216 -13.90 -2.86 5.37
CA VAL A 216 -13.74 -3.74 4.21
C VAL A 216 -12.34 -4.35 4.23
N ALA A 217 -12.28 -5.67 4.33
CA ALA A 217 -11.05 -6.45 4.31
C ALA A 217 -10.87 -7.12 2.95
N LYS A 218 -9.77 -6.80 2.26
CA LYS A 218 -9.47 -7.28 0.91
C LYS A 218 -8.19 -8.11 0.86
N TRP A 219 -8.31 -9.24 0.17
CA TRP A 219 -7.26 -10.13 -0.30
C TRP A 219 -7.39 -10.28 -1.82
N SER A 220 -6.33 -10.73 -2.49
CA SER A 220 -6.35 -10.93 -3.95
C SER A 220 -7.39 -11.96 -4.43
N ASN A 221 -7.83 -12.84 -3.53
CA ASN A 221 -8.78 -13.92 -3.78
C ASN A 221 -10.02 -13.85 -2.86
N GLY A 222 -10.23 -12.74 -2.15
CA GLY A 222 -11.38 -12.61 -1.28
C GLY A 222 -11.60 -11.21 -0.73
N GLU A 223 -12.84 -10.91 -0.40
CA GLU A 223 -13.26 -9.68 0.23
C GLU A 223 -14.38 -9.99 1.23
N VAL A 224 -14.40 -9.27 2.35
CA VAL A 224 -15.51 -9.30 3.30
C VAL A 224 -15.62 -7.94 3.97
N SER A 225 -16.85 -7.46 4.13
CA SER A 225 -17.16 -6.30 4.93
C SER A 225 -17.69 -6.67 6.31
N TYR A 226 -17.48 -5.78 7.28
CA TYR A 226 -17.98 -5.90 8.63
C TYR A 226 -18.52 -4.56 9.10
N THR A 227 -19.59 -4.58 9.86
CA THR A 227 -20.22 -3.38 10.40
C THR A 227 -20.15 -3.37 11.92
N PHE A 228 -19.83 -2.20 12.47
CA PHE A 228 -19.97 -1.91 13.90
C PHE A 228 -20.52 -0.50 14.11
N VAL A 229 -21.14 -0.29 15.28
CA VAL A 229 -21.76 0.99 15.63
C VAL A 229 -21.19 1.48 16.94
N VAL A 230 -20.77 2.74 16.95
CA VAL A 230 -20.35 3.44 18.17
C VAL A 230 -21.28 4.61 18.45
N GLU A 231 -21.41 4.94 19.73
CA GLU A 231 -22.08 6.15 20.19
C GLU A 231 -21.09 6.96 21.03
N VAL A 232 -20.82 8.18 20.56
CA VAL A 232 -19.95 9.14 21.22
C VAL A 232 -20.76 9.88 22.27
N LYS A 233 -20.33 9.77 23.52
CA LYS A 233 -20.95 10.41 24.68
C LYS A 233 -20.44 11.80 24.96
#